data_AF-A0A7S3SNJ0-F1
#
_entry.id   AF-A0A7S3SNJ0-F1
#
_cell.length_a   1.000
_cell.length_b   1.000
_cell.length_c   1.000
_cell.angle_alpha   90.00
_cell.angle_beta   90.00
_cell.angle_gamma   90.00
#
_symmetry.space_group_name_H-M   'P 1'
#
loop_
_entity.id
_entity.type
_entity.pdbx_description
1 polymer ?
#
loop_
_entity_poly.entity_id
_entity_poly.type
_entity_poly.pdbx_seq_one_letter_code
_entity_poly.pdbx_strand_id
1 'polypeptide(L)'
;ADMKQCAGKNVITVGYGKSAFDCAEFSSEVAASSTLLFREAHWPVPRKILGLIPFEYATFNRLGGALLLPGYPNMGPLEWMLHKIPYLLNFFWWLVSAIFSLQFGFHTVPDMMPEKPFIEDFWQAAGVLPRPEFFSKVRRGSISAVKGSIKSLKRGTVELMNGEELPCDMLIMATGYKSEVDPLVPAALRAKEEKD
;
A
#
# COMPACT_ATOMS: atom_id res chain seq x y z
N ALA A 1 -13.26 9.47 14.75
CA ALA A 1 -14.32 10.15 13.98
C ALA A 1 -15.48 9.19 13.85
N ASP A 2 -16.71 9.64 14.11
CA ASP A 2 -17.89 8.77 14.23
C ASP A 2 -18.25 8.18 12.85
N MET A 3 -18.27 6.85 12.70
CA MET A 3 -18.63 6.17 11.43
C MET A 3 -20.00 6.64 10.90
N LYS A 4 -20.87 7.13 11.79
CA LYS A 4 -22.14 7.78 11.43
C LYS A 4 -21.99 8.93 10.45
N GLN A 5 -20.84 9.61 10.41
CA GLN A 5 -20.61 10.71 9.47
C GLN A 5 -20.58 10.24 8.01
N CYS A 6 -20.24 8.97 7.76
CA CYS A 6 -20.20 8.36 6.44
C CYS A 6 -21.55 7.73 6.05
N ALA A 7 -22.48 7.58 6.99
CA ALA A 7 -23.71 6.82 6.78
C ALA A 7 -24.55 7.42 5.64
N GLY A 8 -24.91 6.57 4.66
CA GLY A 8 -25.74 6.97 3.52
C GLY A 8 -25.09 7.94 2.52
N LYS A 9 -23.78 8.20 2.62
CA LYS A 9 -23.03 9.10 1.74
C LYS A 9 -22.27 8.35 0.66
N ASN A 10 -21.94 9.02 -0.44
CA ASN A 10 -20.93 8.56 -1.39
C ASN A 10 -19.55 9.00 -0.91
N VAL A 11 -18.76 8.04 -0.43
CA VAL A 11 -17.46 8.30 0.20
C VAL A 11 -16.33 7.94 -0.76
N ILE A 12 -15.46 8.91 -1.05
CA ILE A 12 -14.21 8.67 -1.78
C ILE A 12 -13.04 8.79 -0.80
N THR A 13 -12.26 7.72 -0.66
CA THR A 13 -11.01 7.71 0.10
C THR A 13 -9.84 7.80 -0.86
N VAL A 14 -9.02 8.82 -0.70
CA VAL A 14 -7.85 9.09 -1.56
C VAL A 14 -6.59 8.54 -0.91
N GLY A 15 -5.88 7.67 -1.62
CA GLY A 15 -4.60 7.10 -1.21
C GLY A 15 -4.54 5.59 -1.42
N TYR A 16 -3.35 5.03 -1.23
CA TYR A 16 -3.11 3.57 -1.30
C TYR A 16 -2.31 3.07 -0.08
N GLY A 17 -2.29 3.84 1.01
CA GLY A 17 -1.63 3.45 2.26
C GLY A 17 -2.54 2.65 3.18
N LYS A 18 -1.99 2.22 4.33
CA LYS A 18 -2.73 1.52 5.39
C LYS A 18 -4.00 2.28 5.82
N SER A 19 -3.88 3.58 6.06
CA SER A 19 -5.01 4.42 6.45
C SER A 19 -6.09 4.49 5.38
N ALA A 20 -5.71 4.51 4.10
CA ALA A 20 -6.66 4.55 2.99
C ALA A 20 -7.48 3.26 2.93
N PHE A 21 -6.81 2.10 3.07
CA PHE A 21 -7.50 0.81 3.11
C PHE A 21 -8.45 0.71 4.30
N ASP A 22 -8.01 1.14 5.49
CA ASP A 22 -8.87 1.08 6.68
C ASP A 22 -10.09 1.99 6.52
N CYS A 23 -9.89 3.23 6.07
CA CYS A 23 -10.99 4.17 5.82
C CYS A 23 -11.99 3.65 4.80
N ALA A 24 -11.51 3.16 3.64
CA ALA A 24 -12.38 2.62 2.59
C ALA A 24 -13.16 1.38 3.06
N GLU A 25 -12.55 0.54 3.89
CA GLU A 25 -13.21 -0.62 4.46
C GLU A 25 -14.24 -0.26 5.53
N PHE A 26 -13.96 0.71 6.38
CA PHE A 26 -14.94 1.20 7.35
C PHE A 26 -16.10 1.91 6.66
N SER A 27 -15.85 2.75 5.65
CA SER A 27 -16.92 3.39 4.90
C SER A 27 -17.78 2.38 4.14
N SER A 28 -17.22 1.27 3.64
CA SER A 28 -18.00 0.23 2.95
C SER A 28 -19.08 -0.44 3.80
N GLU A 29 -19.01 -0.33 5.12
CA GLU A 29 -19.97 -0.95 6.03
C GLU A 29 -21.20 -0.08 6.30
N VAL A 30 -21.09 1.24 6.09
CA VAL A 30 -22.14 2.21 6.50
C VAL A 30 -22.51 3.21 5.41
N ALA A 31 -21.62 3.48 4.46
CA ALA A 31 -21.83 4.44 3.39
C ALA A 31 -22.76 3.90 2.30
N ALA A 32 -23.35 4.79 1.51
CA ALA A 32 -24.12 4.39 0.32
C ALA A 32 -23.19 3.82 -0.76
N SER A 33 -21.99 4.39 -0.88
CA SER A 33 -20.91 3.85 -1.71
C SER A 33 -19.55 4.15 -1.08
N SER A 34 -18.59 3.27 -1.32
CA SER A 34 -17.20 3.42 -0.86
C SER A 34 -16.26 3.22 -2.03
N THR A 35 -15.49 4.25 -2.36
CA THR A 35 -14.52 4.24 -3.45
C THR A 35 -13.13 4.52 -2.92
N LEU A 36 -12.17 3.64 -3.21
CA LEU A 36 -10.74 3.88 -3.03
C LEU A 36 -10.17 4.47 -4.32
N LEU A 37 -9.73 5.73 -4.26
CA LEU A 37 -9.10 6.43 -5.38
C LEU A 37 -7.58 6.51 -5.16
N PHE A 38 -6.81 6.01 -6.11
CA PHE A 38 -5.34 5.96 -5.98
C PHE A 38 -4.64 6.20 -7.32
N ARG A 39 -3.41 6.71 -7.26
CA ARG A 39 -2.60 7.00 -8.46
C ARG A 39 -1.71 5.84 -8.87
N GLU A 40 -1.04 5.27 -7.87
CA GLU A 40 -0.11 4.16 -8.01
C GLU A 40 -0.54 3.08 -7.01
N ALA A 41 -0.49 1.82 -7.45
CA ALA A 41 -0.72 0.67 -6.58
C ALA A 41 0.63 0.23 -6.02
N HIS A 42 0.64 -0.11 -4.73
CA HIS A 42 1.80 -0.65 -4.04
C HIS A 42 1.53 -2.08 -3.57
N TRP A 43 2.56 -2.87 -3.37
CA TRP A 43 2.43 -4.24 -2.92
C TRP A 43 1.95 -4.28 -1.48
N PRO A 44 0.76 -4.85 -1.23
CA PRO A 44 0.36 -5.19 0.11
C PRO A 44 1.14 -6.43 0.58
N VAL A 45 1.28 -6.55 1.89
CA VAL A 45 1.94 -7.69 2.53
C VAL A 45 0.90 -8.51 3.28
N PRO A 46 0.87 -9.85 3.12
CA PRO A 46 -0.10 -10.67 3.81
C PRO A 46 0.31 -10.86 5.27
N ARG A 47 -0.65 -10.98 6.19
CA ARG A 47 -0.35 -11.35 7.58
C ARG A 47 0.28 -12.74 7.68
N LYS A 48 -0.18 -13.66 6.82
CA LYS A 48 0.35 -15.03 6.70
C LYS A 48 0.59 -15.38 5.23
N ILE A 49 1.82 -15.76 4.90
CA ILE A 49 2.19 -16.28 3.59
C ILE A 49 1.50 -17.63 3.40
N LEU A 50 0.75 -17.76 2.30
CA LEU A 50 -0.12 -18.91 2.00
C LEU A 50 -1.11 -19.28 3.12
N GLY A 51 -1.41 -18.37 4.06
CA GLY A 51 -2.24 -18.66 5.23
C GLY A 51 -1.55 -19.47 6.34
N LEU A 52 -0.29 -19.86 6.14
CA LEU A 52 0.43 -20.78 7.02
C LEU A 52 1.45 -20.05 7.90
N ILE A 53 2.35 -19.28 7.28
CA ILE A 53 3.54 -18.74 7.94
C ILE A 53 3.35 -17.24 8.18
N PRO A 54 3.40 -16.74 9.42
CA PRO A 54 3.41 -15.30 9.67
C PRO A 54 4.52 -14.61 8.88
N PHE A 55 4.19 -13.51 8.18
CA PHE A 55 5.17 -12.83 7.32
C PHE A 55 6.43 -12.42 8.08
N GLU A 56 6.25 -11.87 9.29
CA GLU A 56 7.33 -11.52 10.22
C GLU A 56 8.27 -12.68 10.54
N TYR A 57 7.79 -13.93 10.62
CA TYR A 57 8.66 -15.07 10.92
C TYR A 57 9.48 -15.50 9.71
N ALA A 58 8.95 -15.31 8.50
CA ALA A 58 9.69 -15.56 7.28
C ALA A 58 10.74 -14.47 7.01
N THR A 59 10.45 -13.21 7.37
CA THR A 59 11.27 -12.07 6.96
C THR A 59 12.11 -11.44 8.07
N PHE A 60 11.62 -11.36 9.30
CA PHE A 60 12.29 -10.71 10.44
C PHE A 60 13.10 -11.71 11.26
N ASN A 61 14.01 -12.41 10.60
CA ASN A 61 15.01 -13.26 11.23
C ASN A 61 16.35 -13.08 10.50
N ARG A 62 17.45 -13.60 11.05
CA ARG A 62 18.79 -13.41 10.45
C ARG A 62 18.91 -13.98 9.03
N LEU A 63 18.27 -15.12 8.77
CA LEU A 63 18.26 -15.74 7.45
C LEU A 63 17.44 -14.90 6.45
N GLY A 64 16.29 -14.39 6.90
CA GLY A 64 15.48 -13.43 6.16
C GLY A 64 16.28 -12.17 5.85
N GLY A 65 16.97 -11.58 6.82
CA GLY A 65 17.86 -10.43 6.60
C GLY A 65 18.95 -10.71 5.56
N ALA A 66 19.61 -11.87 5.66
CA ALA A 66 20.67 -12.29 4.76
C ALA A 66 20.22 -12.65 3.33
N LEU A 67 18.94 -12.94 3.11
CA LEU A 67 18.39 -13.31 1.79
C LEU A 67 17.50 -12.22 1.18
N LEU A 68 16.88 -11.40 2.02
CA LEU A 68 15.79 -10.49 1.64
C LEU A 68 16.19 -9.01 1.61
N LEU A 69 17.26 -8.62 2.32
CA LEU A 69 17.71 -7.23 2.28
C LEU A 69 18.47 -6.95 0.98
N PRO A 70 18.36 -5.74 0.40
CA PRO A 70 19.33 -5.25 -0.56
C PRO A 70 20.75 -5.33 0.02
N GLY A 71 21.76 -5.38 -0.85
CA GLY A 71 23.18 -5.30 -0.48
C GLY A 71 23.42 -4.29 0.64
N TYR A 72 23.96 -4.71 1.79
CA TYR A 72 24.20 -3.85 2.96
C TYR A 72 25.68 -3.86 3.34
N PRO A 73 26.22 -2.79 3.94
CA PRO A 73 27.67 -2.58 4.05
C PRO A 73 28.43 -3.64 4.85
N ASN A 74 27.76 -4.32 5.78
CA ASN A 74 28.38 -5.26 6.74
C ASN A 74 28.00 -6.73 6.47
N MET A 75 27.75 -7.11 5.21
CA MET A 75 27.41 -8.49 4.83
C MET A 75 28.57 -9.47 5.07
N GLY A 76 28.25 -10.67 5.56
CA GLY A 76 29.23 -11.77 5.68
C GLY A 76 29.63 -12.33 4.31
N PRO A 77 30.74 -13.09 4.20
CA PRO A 77 31.21 -13.63 2.91
C PRO A 77 30.20 -14.52 2.19
N LEU A 78 29.42 -15.31 2.95
CA LEU A 78 28.36 -16.18 2.40
C LEU A 78 27.16 -15.37 1.90
N GLU A 79 26.74 -14.36 2.64
CA GLU A 79 25.64 -13.46 2.27
C GLU A 79 26.04 -12.71 1.00
N TRP A 80 27.25 -12.16 0.96
CA TRP A 80 27.82 -11.52 -0.22
C TRP A 80 27.80 -12.44 -1.45
N MET A 81 28.20 -13.70 -1.29
CA MET A 81 28.16 -14.69 -2.37
C MET A 81 26.72 -14.95 -2.85
N LEU A 82 25.76 -15.12 -1.94
CA LEU A 82 24.33 -15.29 -2.27
C LEU A 82 23.78 -14.08 -3.05
N HIS A 83 24.12 -12.86 -2.63
CA HIS A 83 23.73 -11.63 -3.33
C HIS A 83 24.40 -11.44 -4.70
N LYS A 84 25.46 -12.18 -5.00
CA LYS A 84 26.12 -12.20 -6.32
C LYS A 84 25.52 -13.22 -7.29
N ILE A 85 24.50 -13.97 -6.90
CA ILE A 85 23.77 -14.91 -7.78
C ILE A 85 22.45 -14.24 -8.24
N PRO A 86 22.49 -13.36 -9.27
CA PRO A 86 21.35 -12.50 -9.62
C PRO A 86 20.11 -13.31 -10.02
N TYR A 87 20.29 -14.43 -10.73
CA TYR A 87 19.16 -15.23 -11.20
C TYR A 87 18.40 -15.92 -10.06
N LEU A 88 19.10 -16.34 -9.00
CA LEU A 88 18.47 -17.03 -7.88
C LEU A 88 17.59 -16.09 -7.05
N LEU A 89 18.11 -14.90 -6.71
CA LEU A 89 17.36 -13.91 -5.94
C LEU A 89 16.23 -13.28 -6.76
N ASN A 90 16.47 -12.99 -8.04
CA ASN A 90 15.41 -12.48 -8.91
C ASN A 90 14.28 -13.51 -9.08
N PHE A 91 14.62 -14.79 -9.25
CA PHE A 91 13.63 -15.86 -9.32
C PHE A 91 12.85 -15.99 -8.00
N PHE A 92 13.55 -15.96 -6.86
CA PHE A 92 12.92 -15.99 -5.55
C PHE A 92 11.92 -14.84 -5.37
N TRP A 93 12.30 -13.61 -5.70
CA TRP A 93 11.42 -12.44 -5.57
C TRP A 93 10.27 -12.45 -6.57
N TRP A 94 10.51 -12.94 -7.77
CA TRP A 94 9.44 -13.21 -8.74
C TRP A 94 8.45 -14.23 -8.18
N LEU A 95 8.92 -15.32 -7.56
CA LEU A 95 8.07 -16.32 -6.93
C LEU A 95 7.23 -15.73 -5.79
N VAL A 96 7.84 -14.92 -4.92
CA VAL A 96 7.12 -14.20 -3.86
C VAL A 96 6.05 -13.27 -4.45
N SER A 97 6.40 -12.51 -5.50
CA SER A 97 5.44 -11.64 -6.20
C SER A 97 4.27 -12.43 -6.77
N ALA A 98 4.53 -13.60 -7.37
CA ALA A 98 3.51 -14.48 -7.91
C ALA A 98 2.59 -15.05 -6.80
N ILE A 99 3.17 -15.50 -5.69
CA ILE A 99 2.40 -15.98 -4.53
C ILE A 99 1.50 -14.87 -3.99
N PHE A 100 2.03 -13.66 -3.79
CA PHE A 100 1.25 -12.54 -3.27
C PHE A 100 0.17 -12.10 -4.26
N SER A 101 0.48 -12.06 -5.55
CA SER A 101 -0.50 -11.75 -6.60
C SER A 101 -1.69 -12.72 -6.59
N LEU A 102 -1.41 -14.02 -6.42
CA LEU A 102 -2.44 -15.03 -6.25
C LEU A 102 -3.23 -14.86 -4.95
N GLN A 103 -2.56 -14.66 -3.81
CA GLN A 103 -3.21 -14.51 -2.50
C GLN A 103 -4.13 -13.29 -2.44
N PHE A 104 -3.71 -12.16 -2.98
CA PHE A 104 -4.52 -10.94 -3.03
C PHE A 104 -5.55 -10.96 -4.16
N GLY A 105 -5.39 -11.88 -5.12
CA GLY A 105 -6.34 -12.07 -6.20
C GLY A 105 -6.28 -10.97 -7.25
N PHE A 106 -5.09 -10.41 -7.52
CA PHE A 106 -4.93 -9.30 -8.47
C PHE A 106 -5.40 -9.63 -9.89
N HIS A 107 -5.46 -10.92 -10.26
CA HIS A 107 -6.08 -11.37 -11.52
C HIS A 107 -7.54 -10.94 -11.69
N THR A 108 -8.26 -10.66 -10.61
CA THR A 108 -9.66 -10.17 -10.64
C THR A 108 -9.77 -8.65 -10.49
N VAL A 109 -8.72 -7.99 -10.00
CA VAL A 109 -8.66 -6.55 -9.74
C VAL A 109 -7.35 -5.99 -10.32
N PRO A 110 -7.17 -6.04 -11.65
CA PRO A 110 -5.89 -5.76 -12.29
C PRO A 110 -5.40 -4.33 -12.05
N ASP A 111 -6.30 -3.36 -11.87
CA ASP A 111 -5.94 -1.96 -11.60
C ASP A 111 -5.21 -1.77 -10.25
N MET A 112 -5.38 -2.72 -9.31
CA MET A 112 -4.70 -2.73 -8.02
C MET A 112 -3.38 -3.51 -8.04
N MET A 113 -2.99 -4.06 -9.19
CA MET A 113 -1.69 -4.72 -9.36
C MET A 113 -0.58 -3.67 -9.48
N PRO A 114 0.45 -3.71 -8.62
CA PRO A 114 1.58 -2.80 -8.74
C PRO A 114 2.38 -3.06 -10.02
N GLU A 115 2.91 -1.98 -10.62
CA GLU A 115 3.71 -2.05 -11.84
C GLU A 115 5.17 -2.47 -11.55
N LYS A 116 5.68 -2.07 -10.39
CA LYS A 116 7.04 -2.39 -9.94
C LYS A 116 7.11 -3.80 -9.33
N PRO A 117 8.27 -4.48 -9.41
CA PRO A 117 8.49 -5.74 -8.70
C PRO A 117 8.29 -5.59 -7.18
N PHE A 118 7.84 -6.66 -6.52
CA PHE A 118 7.55 -6.66 -5.08
C PHE A 118 8.67 -6.06 -4.24
N ILE A 119 9.90 -6.51 -4.45
CA ILE A 119 11.02 -6.11 -3.59
C ILE A 119 11.38 -4.63 -3.75
N GLU A 120 11.34 -4.11 -4.98
CA GLU A 120 11.63 -2.71 -5.26
C GLU A 120 10.60 -1.80 -4.59
N ASP A 121 9.33 -2.16 -4.71
CA ASP A 121 8.22 -1.39 -4.17
C ASP A 121 8.08 -1.52 -2.63
N PHE A 122 8.34 -2.70 -2.07
CA PHE A 122 8.28 -2.95 -0.63
C PHE A 122 9.19 -2.00 0.17
N TRP A 123 10.38 -1.71 -0.34
CA TRP A 123 11.32 -0.76 0.28
C TRP A 123 10.94 0.72 0.08
N GLN A 124 10.17 1.05 -0.95
CA GLN A 124 9.73 2.42 -1.23
C GLN A 124 8.43 2.79 -0.50
N ALA A 125 7.50 1.83 -0.37
CA ALA A 125 6.14 2.05 0.10
C ALA A 125 5.83 1.41 1.47
N ALA A 126 6.86 0.91 2.16
CA ALA A 126 6.81 0.33 3.51
C ALA A 126 5.83 -0.86 3.70
N GLY A 127 5.40 -1.52 2.62
CA GLY A 127 4.57 -2.72 2.65
C GLY A 127 3.22 -2.53 3.36
N VAL A 128 2.17 -2.19 2.61
CA VAL A 128 0.85 -1.93 3.21
C VAL A 128 0.24 -3.23 3.74
N LEU A 129 -0.21 -3.25 4.99
CA LEU A 129 -0.87 -4.41 5.60
C LEU A 129 -2.40 -4.26 5.59
N PRO A 130 -3.12 -4.67 4.52
CA PRO A 130 -4.58 -4.63 4.50
C PRO A 130 -5.18 -5.52 5.60
N ARG A 131 -6.46 -5.26 5.94
CA ARG A 131 -7.22 -6.27 6.68
C ARG A 131 -7.52 -7.47 5.77
N PRO A 132 -7.66 -8.69 6.33
CA PRO A 132 -7.84 -9.90 5.54
C PRO A 132 -8.99 -9.83 4.51
N GLU A 133 -10.08 -9.15 4.87
CA GLU A 133 -11.29 -9.05 4.06
C GLU A 133 -11.25 -7.95 2.99
N PHE A 134 -10.23 -7.08 2.98
CA PHE A 134 -10.21 -5.90 2.13
C PHE A 134 -10.38 -6.23 0.64
N PHE A 135 -9.47 -7.05 0.09
CA PHE A 135 -9.53 -7.45 -1.31
C PHE A 135 -10.76 -8.32 -1.64
N SER A 136 -11.29 -9.02 -0.64
CA SER A 136 -12.56 -9.75 -0.77
C SER A 136 -13.74 -8.79 -0.94
N LYS A 137 -13.79 -7.70 -0.16
CA LYS A 137 -14.78 -6.62 -0.29
C LYS A 137 -14.65 -5.89 -1.63
N VAL A 138 -13.43 -5.64 -2.12
CA VAL A 138 -13.22 -5.06 -3.46
C VAL A 138 -13.79 -5.98 -4.55
N ARG A 139 -13.43 -7.27 -4.53
CA ARG A 139 -13.94 -8.25 -5.53
C ARG A 139 -15.47 -8.40 -5.53
N ARG A 140 -16.10 -8.29 -4.35
CA ARG A 140 -17.56 -8.33 -4.21
C ARG A 140 -18.24 -7.01 -4.62
N GLY A 141 -17.49 -5.97 -4.97
CA GLY A 141 -18.01 -4.65 -5.32
C GLY A 141 -18.46 -3.80 -4.13
N SER A 142 -18.19 -4.22 -2.88
CA SER A 142 -18.49 -3.42 -1.69
C SER A 142 -17.56 -2.20 -1.58
N ILE A 143 -16.37 -2.27 -2.17
CA ILE A 143 -15.42 -1.17 -2.32
C ILE A 143 -15.08 -1.07 -3.81
N SER A 144 -15.35 0.08 -4.42
CA SER A 144 -14.87 0.36 -5.78
C SER A 144 -13.41 0.80 -5.72
N ALA A 145 -12.54 0.20 -6.53
CA ALA A 145 -11.14 0.59 -6.62
C ALA A 145 -10.92 1.32 -7.95
N VAL A 146 -10.55 2.59 -7.88
CA VAL A 146 -10.38 3.44 -9.08
C VAL A 146 -8.94 3.95 -9.13
N LYS A 147 -8.23 3.58 -10.21
CA LYS A 147 -6.90 4.10 -10.50
C LYS A 147 -7.04 5.43 -11.26
N GLY A 148 -6.66 6.53 -10.62
CA GLY A 148 -6.81 7.87 -11.19
C GLY A 148 -6.29 8.99 -10.30
N SER A 149 -6.34 10.20 -10.83
CA SER A 149 -5.99 11.43 -10.11
C SER A 149 -7.17 12.41 -10.17
N ILE A 150 -7.39 13.14 -9.08
CA ILE A 150 -8.40 14.20 -9.02
C ILE A 150 -7.92 15.37 -9.88
N LYS A 151 -8.79 15.82 -10.81
CA LYS A 151 -8.60 17.04 -11.61
C LYS A 151 -9.25 18.24 -10.95
N SER A 152 -10.53 18.11 -10.58
CA SER A 152 -11.28 19.18 -9.93
C SER A 152 -12.34 18.63 -8.98
N LEU A 153 -12.69 19.42 -7.96
CA LEU A 153 -13.80 19.13 -7.06
C LEU A 153 -14.99 19.98 -7.47
N LYS A 154 -16.12 19.34 -7.75
CA LYS A 154 -17.39 19.99 -8.08
C LYS A 154 -18.37 19.76 -6.94
N ARG A 155 -19.51 20.44 -6.99
CA ARG A 155 -20.56 20.26 -5.98
C ARG A 155 -21.16 18.87 -6.12
N GLY A 156 -20.87 17.99 -5.16
CA GLY A 156 -21.40 16.63 -5.10
C GLY A 156 -20.71 15.62 -6.03
N THR A 157 -19.68 16.03 -6.78
CA THR A 157 -18.90 15.14 -7.65
C THR A 157 -17.41 15.47 -7.64
N VAL A 158 -16.58 14.47 -7.95
CA VAL A 158 -15.14 14.59 -8.16
C VAL A 158 -14.86 14.28 -9.62
N GLU A 159 -14.24 15.22 -10.34
CA GLU A 159 -13.79 15.01 -11.72
C GLU A 159 -12.36 14.47 -11.71
N LEU A 160 -12.14 13.36 -12.40
CA LEU A 160 -10.83 12.73 -12.58
C LEU A 160 -10.11 13.28 -13.81
N MET A 161 -8.80 13.07 -13.88
CA MET A 161 -7.97 13.51 -15.02
C MET A 161 -8.36 12.87 -16.36
N ASN A 162 -8.97 11.69 -16.35
CA ASN A 162 -9.50 11.00 -17.53
C ASN A 162 -10.87 11.56 -18.01
N GLY A 163 -11.45 12.53 -17.29
CA GLY A 163 -12.76 13.12 -17.58
C GLY A 163 -13.95 12.40 -16.92
N GLU A 164 -13.72 11.31 -16.20
CA GLU A 164 -14.75 10.61 -15.44
C GLU A 164 -15.19 11.44 -14.22
N GLU A 165 -16.49 11.42 -13.92
CA GLU A 165 -17.06 12.10 -12.74
C GLU A 165 -17.62 11.08 -11.75
N LEU A 166 -17.15 11.14 -10.50
CA LEU A 166 -17.57 10.25 -9.43
C LEU A 166 -18.47 11.02 -8.43
N PRO A 167 -19.64 10.50 -8.05
CA PRO A 167 -20.46 11.10 -7.00
C PRO A 167 -19.71 11.08 -5.66
N CYS A 168 -19.72 12.20 -4.96
CA CYS A 168 -18.93 12.37 -3.75
C CYS A 168 -19.60 13.35 -2.77
N ASP A 169 -20.10 12.82 -1.67
CA ASP A 169 -20.62 13.60 -0.54
C ASP A 169 -19.55 13.80 0.55
N MET A 170 -18.53 12.94 0.56
CA MET A 170 -17.43 13.00 1.52
C MET A 170 -16.13 12.50 0.89
N LEU A 171 -15.09 13.32 1.02
CA LEU A 171 -13.74 13.02 0.55
C LEU A 171 -12.81 12.81 1.77
N ILE A 172 -12.18 11.64 1.86
CA ILE A 172 -11.22 11.30 2.91
C ILE A 172 -9.81 11.33 2.33
N MET A 173 -8.97 12.25 2.81
CA MET A 173 -7.59 12.41 2.33
C MET A 173 -6.62 11.54 3.17
N ALA A 174 -6.44 10.29 2.76
CA ALA A 174 -5.54 9.34 3.41
C ALA A 174 -4.16 9.29 2.70
N THR A 175 -3.59 10.47 2.42
CA THR A 175 -2.40 10.66 1.60
C THR A 175 -1.07 10.67 2.38
N GLY A 176 -1.08 10.23 3.64
CA GLY A 176 0.09 10.24 4.52
C GLY A 176 0.31 11.56 5.25
N TYR A 177 1.48 11.68 5.89
CA TYR A 177 1.86 12.82 6.71
C TYR A 177 3.23 13.33 6.31
N LYS A 178 3.50 14.61 6.58
CA LYS A 178 4.84 15.18 6.55
C LYS A 178 5.34 15.27 7.98
N SER A 179 6.55 14.79 8.22
CA SER A 179 7.22 14.99 9.51
C SER A 179 7.72 16.44 9.56
N GLU A 180 7.12 17.25 10.41
CA GLU A 180 7.66 18.57 10.74
C GLU A 180 8.53 18.44 11.98
N VAL A 181 9.78 18.90 11.90
CA VAL A 181 10.70 18.89 13.05
C VAL A 181 10.26 19.98 14.02
N ASP A 182 10.06 19.59 15.29
CA ASP A 182 9.52 20.46 16.33
C ASP A 182 10.27 21.82 16.41
N PRO A 183 9.56 22.95 16.53
CA PRO A 183 10.15 24.27 16.74
C PRO A 183 11.06 24.41 17.98
N LEU A 184 11.07 23.43 18.88
CA LEU A 184 11.98 23.33 20.03
C LEU A 184 13.34 22.74 19.66
N VAL A 185 13.45 22.03 18.53
CA VAL A 185 14.73 21.52 18.04
C VAL A 185 15.57 22.70 17.52
N PRO A 186 16.84 22.88 17.92
CA PRO A 186 17.68 23.96 17.41
C PRO A 186 17.71 24.01 15.87
N ALA A 187 17.67 25.21 15.30
CA ALA A 187 17.62 25.40 13.84
C ALA A 187 18.77 24.68 13.09
N ALA A 188 19.96 24.62 13.71
CA ALA A 188 21.13 23.92 13.17
C ALA A 188 20.94 22.39 13.04
N LEU A 189 19.99 21.80 13.77
CA LEU A 189 19.64 20.39 13.68
C LEU A 189 18.44 20.13 12.77
N ARG A 190 17.55 21.13 12.56
CA ARG A 190 16.42 20.99 11.63
C ARG A 190 16.84 20.93 10.17
N ALA A 191 17.96 21.56 9.83
CA ALA A 191 18.51 21.57 8.47
C ALA A 191 19.39 20.35 8.15
N LYS A 192 19.65 19.47 9.12
CA LYS A 192 20.31 18.19 8.86
C LYS A 192 19.25 17.22 8.40
N GLU A 193 19.06 17.13 7.09
CA GLU A 193 18.36 16.00 6.49
C GLU A 193 19.15 14.71 6.84
N GLU A 194 18.44 13.65 7.23
CA GLU A 194 19.03 12.31 7.26
C GLU A 194 19.55 12.02 5.85
N LYS A 195 20.88 11.93 5.73
CA LYS A 195 21.50 11.39 4.53
C LYS A 195 21.33 9.88 4.59
N ASP A 196 20.23 9.40 4.03
CA ASP A 196 20.03 7.98 3.72
C ASP A 196 20.93 7.55 2.54
#